data_AF-R7S9C2-F1
#
_entry.id   AF-R7S9C2-F1
#
_cell.length_a   1.000
_cell.length_b   1.000
_cell.length_c   1.000
_cell.angle_alpha   90.00
_cell.angle_beta   90.00
_cell.angle_gamma   90.00
#
_symmetry.space_group_name_H-M   'P 1'
#
loop_
_entity.id
_entity.type
_entity.pdbx_description
1 polymer ?
#
loop_
_entity_poly.entity_id
_entity_poly.type
_entity_poly.pdbx_seq_one_letter_code
_entity_poly.pdbx_strand_id
1 'polypeptide(L)'
;MYNPHLARFVNGERPQLHHLSVTSVPIELGQDDVKEFLASFEVDPSDDIKCAAVGRLWEALLEKYPGVPFLMLRVADMRWKLNSRVTAYAMYLDLQRVLKDSAFSIWLQKARVKVLTEAVNTLRTYKDNTSIYTPSQRWRPNVAQDRIPASSCKLQHAEYVTFQESWEKMNAAGVNLDQYLNYHCLETNAIEGVLQFDPPATVMLSREGVYSEVSDRHLTAGGVVRDHAQALSILQDTRKAMDEIYKLVEDPKFELTMEMVCSLHKMLMRTNHILAIRQHGSSHIAHTHVGITRQHCAINVSVAGKEVKVMFCPFDSVDAELTAFCTRFNDLMRQHDVDPFAAAAWVSHVFVTIHPFEDGNGRLSRLLASIPLLRQRLPPLTVAVPWQNKYYHALNWTRANGDGDYGVLMKLLFQATEAAVDELRELQTSVRLPDHWQVTEEDTEMSA
;
A
#
# COMPACT_ATOMS: atom_id res chain seq x y z
N MET A 1 4.88 36.62 -18.27
CA MET A 1 4.05 35.47 -18.66
C MET A 1 4.45 34.32 -17.77
N TYR A 2 3.64 34.03 -16.76
CA TYR A 2 3.79 32.82 -15.95
C TYR A 2 3.51 31.62 -16.88
N ASN A 3 4.40 30.63 -16.94
CA ASN A 3 4.12 29.38 -17.65
C ASN A 3 3.71 28.35 -16.59
N PRO A 4 2.40 28.15 -16.33
CA PRO A 4 1.88 27.42 -15.16
C PRO A 4 1.97 25.90 -15.34
N HIS A 5 3.06 25.42 -15.93
CA HIS A 5 3.20 24.06 -16.39
C HIS A 5 4.53 23.50 -15.90
N LEU A 6 4.48 22.63 -14.89
CA LEU A 6 5.61 21.78 -14.57
C LEU A 6 5.85 20.90 -15.81
N ALA A 7 6.90 21.20 -16.57
CA ALA A 7 7.20 20.55 -17.86
C ALA A 7 7.17 19.02 -17.78
N ARG A 8 7.54 18.46 -16.61
CA ARG A 8 7.52 17.03 -16.30
C ARG A 8 6.15 16.37 -16.47
N PHE A 9 5.06 17.08 -16.18
CA PHE A 9 3.69 16.56 -16.18
C PHE A 9 2.82 17.10 -17.31
N VAL A 10 3.37 17.86 -18.26
CA VAL A 10 2.58 18.41 -19.36
C VAL A 10 2.11 17.31 -20.32
N ASN A 11 0.80 17.27 -20.55
CA ASN A 11 0.22 16.51 -21.66
C ASN A 11 0.26 17.36 -22.94
N GLY A 12 1.26 17.12 -23.78
CA GLY A 12 1.39 17.77 -25.09
C GLY A 12 0.49 17.20 -26.18
N GLU A 13 -0.28 16.13 -25.92
CA GLU A 13 -1.19 15.54 -26.92
C GLU A 13 -2.50 16.33 -27.05
N ARG A 14 -2.97 16.96 -25.96
CA ARG A 14 -4.21 17.77 -25.95
C ARG A 14 -3.95 19.21 -26.43
N PRO A 15 -4.96 19.93 -26.96
CA PRO A 15 -4.81 21.34 -27.30
C PRO A 15 -4.52 22.20 -26.06
N GLN A 16 -3.93 23.37 -26.29
CA GLN A 16 -3.80 24.39 -25.26
C GLN A 16 -5.19 24.93 -24.89
N LEU A 17 -5.44 25.06 -23.59
CA LEU A 17 -6.70 25.54 -23.05
C LEU A 17 -6.52 26.97 -22.54
N HIS A 18 -7.37 27.89 -22.99
CA HIS A 18 -7.27 29.32 -22.67
C HIS A 18 -8.35 29.82 -21.72
N HIS A 19 -9.24 28.94 -21.26
CA HIS A 19 -10.31 29.30 -20.34
C HIS A 19 -9.74 29.80 -19.00
N LEU A 20 -10.33 30.86 -18.43
CA LEU A 20 -9.81 31.51 -17.23
C LEU A 20 -9.74 30.55 -16.02
N SER A 21 -10.70 29.64 -15.88
CA SER A 21 -10.75 28.67 -14.78
C SER A 21 -9.61 27.64 -14.77
N VAL A 22 -8.77 27.58 -15.81
CA VAL A 22 -7.60 26.68 -15.89
C VAL A 22 -6.30 27.42 -16.19
N THR A 23 -6.34 28.75 -16.26
CA THR A 23 -5.18 29.61 -16.56
C THR A 23 -4.92 30.66 -15.49
N SER A 24 -5.95 31.04 -14.73
CA SER A 24 -5.85 31.99 -13.61
C SER A 24 -5.68 31.25 -12.30
N VAL A 25 -4.94 31.83 -11.35
CA VAL A 25 -4.80 31.28 -10.00
C VAL A 25 -6.18 31.04 -9.40
N PRO A 26 -6.48 29.82 -8.90
CA PRO A 26 -7.80 29.52 -8.31
C PRO A 26 -8.07 30.40 -7.11
N ILE A 27 -9.24 31.03 -7.08
CA ILE A 27 -9.67 31.91 -5.97
C ILE A 27 -10.27 31.12 -4.81
N GLU A 28 -10.62 29.85 -5.05
CA GLU A 28 -11.25 28.94 -4.12
C GLU A 28 -10.26 28.34 -3.11
N LEU A 29 -8.96 28.40 -3.40
CA LEU A 29 -7.91 27.86 -2.54
C LEU A 29 -7.61 28.83 -1.38
N GLY A 30 -7.33 28.28 -0.21
CA GLY A 30 -6.78 29.04 0.93
C GLY A 30 -5.41 29.66 0.61
N GLN A 31 -5.04 30.73 1.31
CA GLN A 31 -3.80 31.49 1.03
C GLN A 31 -2.53 30.63 1.03
N ASP A 32 -2.39 29.74 2.02
CA ASP A 32 -1.24 28.83 2.12
C ASP A 32 -1.24 27.79 0.98
N ASP A 33 -2.40 27.24 0.64
CA ASP A 33 -2.54 26.28 -0.46
C ASP A 33 -2.22 26.92 -1.81
N VAL A 34 -2.61 28.18 -2.04
CA VAL A 34 -2.23 28.94 -3.24
C VAL A 34 -0.71 29.10 -3.31
N LYS A 35 -0.08 29.46 -2.19
CA LYS A 35 1.37 29.65 -2.12
C LYS A 35 2.11 28.35 -2.47
N GLU A 36 1.72 27.24 -1.86
CA GLU A 36 2.30 25.92 -2.15
C GLU A 36 2.04 25.48 -3.60
N PHE A 37 0.81 25.68 -4.09
CA PHE A 37 0.45 25.35 -5.46
C PHE A 37 1.27 26.14 -6.48
N LEU A 38 1.49 27.45 -6.26
CA LEU A 38 2.33 28.26 -7.13
C LEU A 38 3.80 27.86 -7.05
N ALA A 39 4.32 27.64 -5.83
CA ALA A 39 5.69 27.16 -5.64
C ALA A 39 5.95 25.82 -6.34
N SER A 40 4.93 24.98 -6.50
CA SER A 40 5.03 23.69 -7.19
C SER A 40 5.44 23.81 -8.67
N PHE A 41 5.21 24.96 -9.32
CA PHE A 41 5.61 25.19 -10.71
C PHE A 41 7.07 25.60 -10.88
N GLU A 42 7.73 26.03 -9.80
CA GLU A 42 9.14 26.44 -9.80
C GLU A 42 10.09 25.26 -9.53
N VAL A 43 9.55 24.05 -9.31
CA VAL A 43 10.33 22.84 -9.09
C VAL A 43 11.07 22.43 -10.36
N ASP A 44 12.36 22.11 -10.22
CA ASP A 44 13.19 21.60 -11.30
C ASP A 44 12.59 20.31 -11.89
N PRO A 45 12.22 20.29 -13.19
CA PRO A 45 11.60 19.13 -13.83
C PRO A 45 12.54 17.92 -13.96
N SER A 46 13.83 18.07 -13.67
CA SER A 46 14.81 16.98 -13.62
C SER A 46 14.93 16.31 -12.24
N ASP A 47 14.39 16.94 -11.19
CA ASP A 47 14.37 16.41 -9.83
C ASP A 47 13.11 15.55 -9.62
N ASP A 48 13.23 14.24 -9.86
CA ASP A 48 12.09 13.31 -9.75
C ASP A 48 11.49 13.26 -8.34
N ILE A 49 12.31 13.43 -7.29
CA ILE A 49 11.84 13.39 -5.91
C ILE A 49 10.91 14.56 -5.64
N LYS A 50 11.33 15.77 -5.99
CA LYS A 50 10.50 16.96 -5.83
C LYS A 50 9.30 16.94 -6.76
N CYS A 51 9.45 16.48 -8.00
CA CYS A 51 8.33 16.32 -8.92
C CYS A 51 7.29 15.32 -8.40
N ALA A 52 7.71 14.22 -7.77
CA ALA A 52 6.80 13.28 -7.12
C ALA A 52 6.04 13.95 -5.96
N ALA A 53 6.72 14.77 -5.14
CA ALA A 53 6.07 15.56 -4.10
C ALA A 53 5.03 16.55 -4.66
N VAL A 54 5.33 17.21 -5.78
CA VAL A 54 4.37 18.09 -6.49
C VAL A 54 3.14 17.31 -6.94
N GLY A 55 3.32 16.11 -7.49
CA GLY A 55 2.20 15.25 -7.88
C GLY A 55 1.28 14.92 -6.71
N ARG A 56 1.86 14.53 -5.57
CA ARG A 56 1.11 14.24 -4.33
C ARG A 56 0.38 15.48 -3.81
N LEU A 57 1.03 16.64 -3.85
CA LEU A 57 0.42 17.92 -3.48
C LEU A 57 -0.80 18.22 -4.36
N TRP A 58 -0.68 18.07 -5.68
CA TRP A 58 -1.80 18.35 -6.60
C TRP A 58 -2.99 17.43 -6.36
N GLU A 59 -2.77 16.13 -6.11
CA GLU A 59 -3.87 15.22 -5.76
C GLU A 59 -4.51 15.58 -4.42
N ALA A 60 -3.71 15.92 -3.41
CA ALA A 60 -4.21 16.33 -2.09
C ALA A 60 -5.02 17.63 -2.16
N LEU A 61 -4.56 18.62 -2.95
CA LEU A 61 -5.29 19.85 -3.17
C LEU A 61 -6.61 19.61 -3.92
N LEU A 62 -6.63 18.72 -4.92
CA LEU A 62 -7.85 18.38 -5.64
C LEU A 62 -8.87 17.67 -4.73
N GLU A 63 -8.41 16.83 -3.80
CA GLU A 63 -9.27 16.22 -2.79
C GLU A 63 -9.84 17.25 -1.81
N LYS A 64 -9.01 18.21 -1.38
CA LYS A 64 -9.44 19.28 -0.47
C LYS A 64 -10.40 20.27 -1.14
N TYR A 65 -10.20 20.55 -2.42
CA TYR A 65 -10.98 21.50 -3.21
C TYR A 65 -11.58 20.83 -4.46
N PRO A 66 -12.54 19.90 -4.27
CA PRO A 66 -13.16 19.20 -5.38
C PRO A 66 -13.91 20.20 -6.27
N GLY A 67 -13.73 20.07 -7.59
CA GLY A 67 -14.41 20.90 -8.58
C GLY A 67 -13.62 22.11 -9.09
N VAL A 68 -12.43 22.41 -8.54
CA VAL A 68 -11.54 23.45 -9.09
C VAL A 68 -10.96 22.96 -10.43
N PRO A 69 -11.33 23.56 -11.58
CA PRO A 69 -10.94 23.03 -12.89
C PRO A 69 -9.43 23.06 -13.12
N PHE A 70 -8.72 24.06 -12.56
CA PHE A 70 -7.27 24.15 -12.71
C PHE A 70 -6.57 22.95 -12.06
N LEU A 71 -6.90 22.62 -10.80
CA LEU A 71 -6.35 21.47 -10.09
C LEU A 71 -6.68 20.17 -10.85
N MET A 72 -7.92 20.00 -11.27
CA MET A 72 -8.36 18.84 -12.05
C MET A 72 -7.56 18.71 -13.36
N LEU A 73 -7.27 19.82 -14.06
CA LEU A 73 -6.44 19.79 -15.27
C LEU A 73 -5.00 19.40 -14.97
N ARG A 74 -4.40 19.90 -13.88
CA ARG A 74 -3.03 19.56 -13.48
C ARG A 74 -2.89 18.07 -13.15
N VAL A 75 -3.81 17.52 -12.37
CA VAL A 75 -3.83 16.10 -12.02
C VAL A 75 -4.11 15.23 -13.25
N ALA A 76 -5.04 15.63 -14.13
CA ALA A 76 -5.32 14.89 -15.36
C ALA A 76 -4.10 14.84 -16.31
N ASP A 77 -3.39 15.97 -16.48
CA ASP A 77 -2.15 16.02 -17.27
C ASP A 77 -1.07 15.13 -16.68
N MET A 78 -0.85 15.21 -15.36
CA MET A 78 0.09 14.34 -14.63
C MET A 78 -0.23 12.86 -14.84
N ARG A 79 -1.48 12.44 -14.57
CA ARG A 79 -1.92 11.05 -14.73
C ARG A 79 -1.75 10.58 -16.17
N TRP A 80 -2.10 11.41 -17.15
CA TRP A 80 -1.88 11.09 -18.56
C TRP A 80 -0.40 10.84 -18.86
N LYS A 81 0.46 11.74 -18.37
CA LYS A 81 1.90 11.67 -18.59
C LYS A 81 2.56 10.47 -17.90
N LEU A 82 2.03 10.07 -16.75
CA LEU A 82 2.43 8.89 -15.98
C LEU A 82 1.65 7.63 -16.38
N ASN A 83 1.06 7.61 -17.59
CA ASN A 83 0.41 6.46 -18.22
C ASN A 83 -0.88 5.95 -17.53
N SER A 84 -1.46 6.71 -16.61
CA SER A 84 -2.77 6.48 -16.01
C SER A 84 -3.90 7.06 -16.87
N ARG A 85 -3.99 6.56 -18.12
CA ARG A 85 -4.82 7.21 -19.17
C ARG A 85 -6.32 7.12 -18.93
N VAL A 86 -6.82 6.02 -18.36
CA VAL A 86 -8.27 5.80 -18.16
C VAL A 86 -8.84 6.82 -17.18
N THR A 87 -8.17 7.00 -16.03
CA THR A 87 -8.57 7.97 -15.01
C THR A 87 -8.31 9.40 -15.44
N ALA A 88 -7.18 9.67 -16.11
CA ALA A 88 -6.92 10.98 -16.72
C ALA A 88 -8.02 11.37 -17.73
N TYR A 89 -8.41 10.43 -18.59
CA TYR A 89 -9.47 10.64 -19.59
C TYR A 89 -10.83 10.94 -18.93
N ALA A 90 -11.18 10.24 -17.85
CA ALA A 90 -12.39 10.53 -17.07
C ALA A 90 -12.38 11.97 -16.54
N MET A 91 -11.26 12.41 -15.95
CA MET A 91 -11.11 13.79 -15.45
C MET A 91 -11.19 14.83 -16.58
N TYR A 92 -10.64 14.53 -17.75
CA TYR A 92 -10.78 15.41 -18.91
C TYR A 92 -12.22 15.52 -19.41
N LEU A 93 -13.03 14.46 -19.32
CA LEU A 93 -14.46 14.54 -19.62
C LEU A 93 -15.19 15.46 -18.65
N ASP A 94 -14.86 15.38 -17.35
CA ASP A 94 -15.43 16.27 -16.34
C ASP A 94 -15.02 17.73 -16.59
N LEU A 95 -13.76 17.97 -16.95
CA LEU A 95 -13.28 19.29 -17.38
C LEU A 95 -14.05 19.81 -18.59
N GLN A 96 -14.26 18.98 -19.61
CA GLN A 96 -14.97 19.41 -20.81
C GLN A 96 -16.40 19.89 -20.52
N ARG A 97 -17.08 19.35 -19.51
CA ARG A 97 -18.41 19.82 -19.09
C ARG A 97 -18.38 21.28 -18.60
N VAL A 98 -17.28 21.68 -17.97
CA VAL A 98 -17.04 23.05 -17.49
C VAL A 98 -16.54 23.94 -18.61
N LEU A 99 -15.49 23.52 -19.32
CA LEU A 99 -14.77 24.36 -20.28
C LEU A 99 -15.53 24.58 -21.59
N LYS A 100 -16.30 23.57 -22.02
CA LYS A 100 -17.06 23.58 -23.29
C LYS A 100 -16.22 24.00 -24.51
N ASP A 101 -14.93 23.64 -24.50
CA ASP A 101 -13.99 23.98 -25.56
C ASP A 101 -14.13 23.02 -26.76
N SER A 102 -14.26 23.58 -27.97
CA SER A 102 -14.50 22.80 -29.19
C SER A 102 -13.29 21.96 -29.61
N ALA A 103 -12.07 22.52 -29.53
CA ALA A 103 -10.86 21.81 -29.93
C ALA A 103 -10.57 20.67 -28.95
N PHE A 104 -10.78 20.90 -27.66
CA PHE A 104 -10.63 19.91 -26.62
C PHE A 104 -11.65 18.78 -26.75
N SER A 105 -12.91 19.10 -27.09
CA SER A 105 -13.94 18.10 -27.40
C SER A 105 -13.54 17.17 -28.55
N ILE A 106 -13.04 17.74 -29.66
CA ILE A 106 -12.56 16.95 -30.81
C ILE A 106 -11.39 16.05 -30.41
N TRP A 107 -10.45 16.56 -29.61
CA TRP A 107 -9.35 15.76 -29.10
C TRP A 107 -9.84 14.61 -28.21
N LEU A 108 -10.79 14.87 -27.30
CA LEU A 108 -11.37 13.85 -26.41
C LEU A 108 -12.05 12.73 -27.18
N GLN A 109 -12.77 13.04 -28.25
CA GLN A 109 -13.38 12.02 -29.11
C GLN A 109 -12.33 11.09 -29.73
N LYS A 110 -11.19 11.62 -30.16
CA LYS A 110 -10.07 10.81 -30.68
C LYS A 110 -9.39 10.01 -29.57
N ALA A 111 -9.13 10.64 -28.43
CA ALA A 111 -8.52 10.01 -27.25
C ALA A 111 -9.38 8.85 -26.73
N ARG A 112 -10.71 8.99 -26.73
CA ARG A 112 -11.67 7.96 -26.32
C ARG A 112 -11.39 6.62 -26.98
N VAL A 113 -11.25 6.64 -28.31
CA VAL A 113 -11.05 5.41 -29.11
C VAL A 113 -9.76 4.75 -28.67
N LYS A 114 -8.67 5.50 -28.53
CA LYS A 114 -7.38 4.96 -28.07
C LYS A 114 -7.48 4.36 -26.67
N VAL A 115 -7.96 5.14 -25.69
CA VAL A 115 -7.96 4.77 -24.26
C VAL A 115 -8.91 3.62 -23.96
N LEU A 116 -10.16 3.69 -24.42
CA LEU A 116 -11.16 2.67 -24.10
C LEU A 116 -10.93 1.37 -24.87
N THR A 117 -10.51 1.46 -26.14
CA THR A 117 -10.20 0.26 -26.93
C THR A 117 -8.98 -0.46 -26.37
N GLU A 118 -7.97 0.28 -25.93
CA GLU A 118 -6.79 -0.29 -25.25
C GLU A 118 -7.20 -1.04 -23.98
N ALA A 119 -8.04 -0.46 -23.12
CA ALA A 119 -8.53 -1.11 -21.90
C ALA A 119 -9.35 -2.39 -22.17
N VAL A 120 -10.25 -2.36 -23.18
CA VAL A 120 -11.04 -3.53 -23.56
C VAL A 120 -10.15 -4.63 -24.16
N ASN A 121 -9.20 -4.26 -25.02
CA ASN A 121 -8.30 -5.22 -25.66
C ASN A 121 -7.36 -5.85 -24.63
N THR A 122 -6.79 -5.08 -23.71
CA THR A 122 -5.92 -5.62 -22.66
C THR A 122 -6.68 -6.56 -21.74
N LEU A 123 -7.94 -6.25 -21.39
CA LEU A 123 -8.81 -7.15 -20.64
C LEU A 123 -9.07 -8.46 -21.38
N ARG A 124 -9.46 -8.36 -22.66
CA ARG A 124 -9.72 -9.54 -23.49
C ARG A 124 -8.48 -10.41 -23.61
N THR A 125 -7.33 -9.83 -23.94
CA THR A 125 -6.06 -10.56 -24.01
C THR A 125 -5.71 -11.19 -22.66
N TYR A 126 -5.92 -10.49 -21.55
CA TYR A 126 -5.66 -11.02 -20.21
C TYR A 126 -6.52 -12.24 -19.90
N LYS A 127 -7.81 -12.23 -20.27
CA LYS A 127 -8.74 -13.35 -20.07
C LYS A 127 -8.52 -14.51 -21.05
N ASP A 128 -8.20 -14.22 -22.30
CA ASP A 128 -8.10 -15.24 -23.36
C ASP A 128 -6.71 -15.92 -23.37
N ASN A 129 -5.62 -15.17 -23.13
CA ASN A 129 -4.25 -15.67 -23.21
C ASN A 129 -3.72 -16.22 -21.87
N THR A 130 -4.41 -17.22 -21.32
CA THR A 130 -4.04 -17.79 -20.02
C THR A 130 -2.85 -18.76 -20.06
N SER A 131 -2.40 -19.14 -21.26
CA SER A 131 -1.32 -20.12 -21.47
C SER A 131 0.04 -19.63 -20.97
N ILE A 132 0.24 -18.32 -20.90
CA ILE A 132 1.47 -17.70 -20.38
C ILE A 132 1.61 -17.83 -18.86
N TYR A 133 0.52 -18.18 -18.15
CA TYR A 133 0.50 -18.35 -16.70
C TYR A 133 0.64 -19.81 -16.31
N THR A 134 1.27 -20.04 -15.16
CA THR A 134 1.39 -21.39 -14.59
C THR A 134 -0.02 -21.97 -14.40
N PRO A 135 -0.34 -23.17 -14.91
CA PRO A 135 -1.72 -23.68 -14.92
C PRO A 135 -2.42 -23.67 -13.55
N SER A 136 -1.73 -24.03 -12.48
CA SER A 136 -2.24 -24.01 -11.10
C SER A 136 -2.34 -22.60 -10.48
N GLN A 137 -1.93 -21.57 -11.20
CA GLN A 137 -1.85 -20.18 -10.74
C GLN A 137 -2.68 -19.23 -11.61
N ARG A 138 -3.47 -19.79 -12.52
CA ARG A 138 -4.46 -19.04 -13.28
C ARG A 138 -5.50 -18.47 -12.32
N TRP A 139 -6.11 -17.36 -12.70
CA TRP A 139 -7.25 -16.85 -11.97
C TRP A 139 -8.41 -17.85 -12.08
N ARG A 140 -9.07 -18.11 -10.96
CA ARG A 140 -10.35 -18.81 -10.90
C ARG A 140 -11.36 -17.87 -10.26
N PRO A 141 -12.58 -17.71 -10.82
CA PRO A 141 -13.61 -16.93 -10.17
C PRO A 141 -13.91 -17.51 -8.79
N ASN A 142 -14.28 -16.64 -7.86
CA ASN A 142 -14.88 -16.89 -6.56
C ASN A 142 -13.95 -16.97 -5.35
N VAL A 143 -13.98 -15.89 -4.57
CA VAL A 143 -13.96 -15.97 -3.11
C VAL A 143 -14.97 -17.01 -2.63
N ALA A 144 -16.21 -17.06 -3.14
CA ALA A 144 -17.25 -17.99 -2.66
C ALA A 144 -16.88 -19.50 -2.68
N GLN A 145 -15.90 -19.91 -3.49
CA GLN A 145 -15.45 -21.31 -3.55
C GLN A 145 -14.28 -21.62 -2.62
N ASP A 146 -13.49 -20.61 -2.21
CA ASP A 146 -12.41 -20.77 -1.25
C ASP A 146 -13.00 -21.11 0.11
N ARG A 147 -12.95 -22.37 0.54
CA ARG A 147 -13.59 -22.79 1.80
C ARG A 147 -13.10 -21.97 2.98
N ILE A 148 -13.98 -21.67 3.94
CA ILE A 148 -13.52 -21.17 5.25
C ILE A 148 -12.66 -22.28 5.87
N PRO A 149 -11.58 -21.98 6.61
CA PRO A 149 -10.79 -22.99 7.28
C PRO A 149 -11.66 -23.94 8.11
N ALA A 150 -11.42 -25.24 7.99
CA ALA A 150 -12.12 -26.22 8.81
C ALA A 150 -11.71 -26.08 10.29
N SER A 151 -12.58 -26.44 11.22
CA SER A 151 -12.28 -26.45 12.66
C SER A 151 -11.13 -27.41 13.06
N SER A 152 -10.76 -28.33 12.16
CA SER A 152 -9.56 -29.18 12.29
C SER A 152 -8.26 -28.45 11.90
N CYS A 153 -8.35 -27.37 11.11
CA CYS A 153 -7.23 -26.51 10.77
C CYS A 153 -6.99 -25.53 11.93
N LYS A 154 -6.29 -26.02 12.95
CA LYS A 154 -5.99 -25.27 14.16
C LYS A 154 -4.61 -25.62 14.70
N LEU A 155 -4.01 -24.68 15.41
CA LEU A 155 -2.81 -24.94 16.19
C LEU A 155 -3.14 -25.92 17.32
N GLN A 156 -2.12 -26.65 17.77
CA GLN A 156 -2.22 -27.42 19.00
C GLN A 156 -2.31 -26.46 20.19
N HIS A 157 -3.05 -26.86 21.22
CA HIS A 157 -3.22 -26.01 22.42
C HIS A 157 -1.88 -25.62 23.05
N ALA A 158 -0.90 -26.52 23.07
CA ALA A 158 0.43 -26.24 23.59
C ALA A 158 1.20 -25.17 22.77
N GLU A 159 1.04 -25.15 21.45
CA GLU A 159 1.65 -24.13 20.58
C GLU A 159 1.05 -22.75 20.90
N TYR A 160 -0.27 -22.69 21.02
CA TYR A 160 -0.98 -21.45 21.35
C TYR A 160 -0.58 -20.89 22.72
N VAL A 161 -0.53 -21.75 23.75
CA VAL A 161 -0.12 -21.35 25.11
C VAL A 161 1.31 -20.85 25.12
N THR A 162 2.24 -21.56 24.46
CA THR A 162 3.65 -21.15 24.37
C THR A 162 3.79 -19.77 23.74
N PHE A 163 3.03 -19.51 22.67
CA PHE A 163 3.07 -18.23 21.98
C PHE A 163 2.47 -17.09 22.80
N GLN A 164 1.32 -17.31 23.46
CA GLN A 164 0.74 -16.34 24.39
C GLN A 164 1.72 -15.98 25.51
N GLU A 165 2.35 -16.99 26.12
CA GLU A 165 3.37 -16.74 27.14
C GLU A 165 4.57 -15.96 26.59
N SER A 166 5.03 -16.25 25.36
CA SER A 166 6.14 -15.50 24.74
C SER A 166 5.77 -14.03 24.53
N TRP A 167 4.55 -13.77 24.05
CA TRP A 167 4.01 -12.42 23.89
C TRP A 167 3.85 -11.68 25.21
N GLU A 168 3.34 -12.35 26.25
CA GLU A 168 3.23 -11.78 27.60
C GLU A 168 4.61 -11.49 28.22
N LYS A 169 5.57 -12.40 28.05
CA LYS A 169 6.96 -12.23 28.49
C LYS A 169 7.64 -11.06 27.77
N MET A 170 7.31 -10.82 26.50
CA MET A 170 7.80 -9.67 25.75
C MET A 170 7.39 -8.35 26.41
N ASN A 171 6.11 -8.22 26.80
CA ASN A 171 5.62 -7.07 27.57
C ASN A 171 6.34 -6.94 28.93
N ALA A 172 6.60 -8.05 29.62
CA ALA A 172 7.32 -8.06 30.89
C ALA A 172 8.80 -7.66 30.77
N ALA A 173 9.43 -7.88 29.60
CA ALA A 173 10.81 -7.50 29.30
C ALA A 173 10.99 -6.00 28.98
N GLY A 174 9.94 -5.19 29.12
CA GLY A 174 9.96 -3.77 28.82
C GLY A 174 9.84 -3.43 27.32
N VAL A 175 9.61 -4.44 26.47
CA VAL A 175 9.26 -4.23 25.07
C VAL A 175 7.77 -3.96 25.00
N ASN A 176 7.38 -2.79 24.51
CA ASN A 176 5.97 -2.41 24.46
C ASN A 176 5.35 -2.69 23.09
N LEU A 177 4.02 -2.60 23.03
CA LEU A 177 3.27 -2.77 21.80
C LEU A 177 3.71 -1.80 20.69
N ASP A 178 4.04 -0.55 21.03
CA ASP A 178 4.46 0.44 20.05
C ASP A 178 5.75 0.04 19.32
N GLN A 179 6.71 -0.53 20.04
CA GLN A 179 7.95 -1.03 19.46
C GLN A 179 7.69 -2.20 18.51
N TYR A 180 6.78 -3.11 18.88
CA TYR A 180 6.37 -4.20 17.99
C TYR A 180 5.66 -3.68 16.73
N LEU A 181 4.81 -2.66 16.86
CA LEU A 181 4.14 -2.03 15.71
C LEU A 181 5.13 -1.31 14.79
N ASN A 182 6.15 -0.65 15.35
CA ASN A 182 7.22 -0.05 14.55
C ASN A 182 8.01 -1.12 13.79
N TYR A 183 8.35 -2.22 14.46
CA TYR A 183 9.04 -3.37 13.85
C TYR A 183 8.19 -4.01 12.74
N HIS A 184 6.89 -4.21 12.97
CA HIS A 184 5.95 -4.67 11.95
C HIS A 184 5.96 -3.74 10.71
N CYS A 185 5.95 -2.42 10.91
CA CYS A 185 5.99 -1.45 9.82
C CYS A 185 7.28 -1.53 8.99
N LEU A 186 8.43 -1.79 9.65
CA LEU A 186 9.71 -2.01 8.98
C LEU A 186 9.67 -3.27 8.12
N GLU A 187 9.33 -4.40 8.72
CA GLU A 187 9.35 -5.71 8.06
C GLU A 187 8.33 -5.81 6.91
N THR A 188 7.10 -5.29 7.12
CA THR A 188 6.06 -5.33 6.08
C THR A 188 6.41 -4.50 4.86
N ASN A 189 7.19 -3.42 4.99
CA ASN A 189 7.67 -2.63 3.85
C ASN A 189 8.92 -3.26 3.22
N ALA A 190 9.80 -3.86 4.01
CA ALA A 190 11.00 -4.54 3.53
C ALA A 190 10.68 -5.78 2.69
N ILE A 191 9.66 -6.56 3.08
CA ILE A 191 9.17 -7.71 2.29
C ILE A 191 8.65 -7.32 0.91
N GLU A 192 8.12 -6.11 0.73
CA GLU A 192 7.69 -5.63 -0.59
C GLU A 192 8.82 -4.98 -1.39
N GLY A 193 10.04 -4.88 -0.84
CA GLY A 193 11.16 -4.20 -1.47
C GLY A 193 10.97 -2.68 -1.59
N VAL A 194 10.07 -2.09 -0.79
CA VAL A 194 9.76 -0.65 -0.84
C VAL A 194 10.93 0.16 -0.27
N LEU A 195 11.31 -0.19 0.95
CA LEU A 195 12.41 0.39 1.70
C LEU A 195 13.08 -0.72 2.51
N GLN A 196 14.34 -0.54 2.84
CA GLN A 196 15.05 -1.45 3.74
C GLN A 196 16.13 -0.65 4.44
N PHE A 197 16.03 -0.58 5.77
CA PHE A 197 17.04 0.04 6.62
C PHE A 197 18.14 -0.96 6.95
N ASP A 198 19.34 -0.47 7.24
CA ASP A 198 20.39 -1.33 7.78
C ASP A 198 20.03 -1.81 9.21
N PRO A 199 20.73 -2.82 9.75
CA PRO A 199 20.39 -3.36 11.07
C PRO A 199 20.42 -2.31 12.19
N PRO A 200 21.42 -1.42 12.31
CA PRO A 200 21.41 -0.35 13.30
C PRO A 200 20.18 0.56 13.21
N ALA A 201 19.83 1.04 12.01
CA ALA A 201 18.66 1.89 11.83
C ALA A 201 17.35 1.13 12.10
N THR A 202 17.27 -0.17 11.81
CA THR A 202 16.11 -1.02 12.12
C THR A 202 15.87 -1.12 13.63
N VAL A 203 16.93 -1.35 14.42
CA VAL A 203 16.85 -1.35 15.89
C VAL A 203 16.36 0.00 16.39
N MET A 204 16.98 1.08 15.92
CA MET A 204 16.67 2.45 16.30
C MET A 204 15.20 2.81 16.02
N LEU A 205 14.73 2.56 14.80
CA LEU A 205 13.37 2.84 14.36
C LEU A 205 12.33 1.98 15.08
N SER A 206 12.66 0.73 15.42
CA SER A 206 11.78 -0.09 16.24
C SER A 206 11.65 0.47 17.66
N ARG A 207 12.75 0.96 18.26
CA ARG A 207 12.82 1.50 19.63
C ARG A 207 12.16 2.86 19.79
N GLU A 208 12.62 3.83 19.03
CA GLU A 208 12.22 5.23 19.17
C GLU A 208 10.99 5.60 18.34
N GLY A 209 10.71 4.78 17.34
CA GLY A 209 9.58 4.94 16.44
C GLY A 209 9.87 5.76 15.18
N VAL A 210 8.87 5.73 14.31
CA VAL A 210 8.93 6.26 12.94
C VAL A 210 8.77 7.77 12.86
N TYR A 211 8.55 8.43 14.01
CA TYR A 211 8.36 9.87 14.14
C TYR A 211 9.58 10.60 14.75
N SER A 212 10.60 9.89 15.25
CA SER A 212 11.78 10.56 15.80
C SER A 212 12.67 11.13 14.69
N GLU A 213 13.26 12.32 14.94
CA GLU A 213 14.03 13.12 13.98
C GLU A 213 15.50 12.67 13.82
N VAL A 214 15.86 11.46 14.28
CA VAL A 214 17.26 11.08 14.43
C VAL A 214 18.02 11.00 13.11
N SER A 215 19.18 11.65 13.11
CA SER A 215 19.99 12.06 11.96
C SER A 215 20.78 10.96 11.25
N ASP A 216 20.95 9.78 11.87
CA ASP A 216 21.80 8.69 11.32
C ASP A 216 20.99 7.43 10.99
N ARG A 217 20.33 7.45 9.82
CA ARG A 217 19.52 6.32 9.33
C ARG A 217 19.91 5.97 7.91
N HIS A 218 20.67 4.88 7.77
CA HIS A 218 21.14 4.43 6.46
C HIS A 218 20.11 3.50 5.81
N LEU A 219 19.59 3.92 4.66
CA LEU A 219 18.84 3.06 3.76
C LEU A 219 19.82 2.14 3.01
N THR A 220 19.53 0.84 2.99
CA THR A 220 20.30 -0.11 2.20
C THR A 220 20.00 0.05 0.71
N ALA A 221 20.82 -0.57 -0.14
CA ALA A 221 20.59 -0.68 -1.57
C ALA A 221 19.44 -1.64 -1.96
N GLY A 222 18.75 -2.28 -1.00
CA GLY A 222 17.69 -3.27 -1.26
C GLY A 222 16.34 -2.69 -1.70
N GLY A 223 15.93 -1.53 -1.16
CA GLY A 223 14.62 -0.91 -1.46
C GLY A 223 14.54 -0.12 -2.77
N VAL A 224 13.35 0.21 -3.26
CA VAL A 224 13.20 1.15 -4.40
C VAL A 224 13.30 2.62 -3.98
N VAL A 225 12.96 2.94 -2.73
CA VAL A 225 13.09 4.29 -2.16
C VAL A 225 14.50 4.48 -1.59
N ARG A 226 15.12 5.61 -1.95
CA ARG A 226 16.48 5.99 -1.51
C ARG A 226 16.54 7.26 -0.69
N ASP A 227 15.43 8.00 -0.65
CA ASP A 227 15.31 9.22 0.11
C ASP A 227 14.79 8.92 1.51
N HIS A 228 15.49 9.44 2.50
CA HIS A 228 15.22 9.16 3.91
C HIS A 228 13.86 9.72 4.36
N ALA A 229 13.55 10.97 4.02
CA ALA A 229 12.29 11.61 4.42
C ALA A 229 11.07 10.89 3.84
N GLN A 230 11.16 10.46 2.57
CA GLN A 230 10.12 9.62 1.96
C GLN A 230 10.02 8.26 2.65
N ALA A 231 11.13 7.59 2.95
CA ALA A 231 11.10 6.30 3.64
C ALA A 231 10.41 6.40 5.01
N LEU A 232 10.69 7.44 5.79
CA LEU A 232 10.00 7.67 7.06
C LEU A 232 8.50 7.96 6.86
N SER A 233 8.14 8.77 5.87
CA SER A 233 6.73 9.07 5.58
C SER A 233 5.94 7.81 5.22
N ILE A 234 6.57 6.87 4.49
CA ILE A 234 5.98 5.57 4.16
C ILE A 234 5.78 4.69 5.41
N LEU A 235 6.77 4.66 6.30
CA LEU A 235 6.63 3.96 7.58
C LEU A 235 5.50 4.57 8.43
N GLN A 236 5.40 5.90 8.47
CA GLN A 236 4.32 6.61 9.17
C GLN A 236 2.95 6.32 8.57
N ASP A 237 2.84 6.24 7.24
CA ASP A 237 1.59 5.88 6.56
C ASP A 237 1.16 4.44 6.90
N THR A 238 2.13 3.52 6.92
CA THR A 238 1.90 2.13 7.36
C THR A 238 1.45 2.08 8.81
N ARG A 239 2.11 2.87 9.69
CA ARG A 239 1.76 2.95 11.11
C ARG A 239 0.34 3.49 11.32
N LYS A 240 -0.05 4.56 10.62
CA LYS A 240 -1.42 5.12 10.67
C LYS A 240 -2.47 4.12 10.22
N ALA A 241 -2.21 3.37 9.14
CA ALA A 241 -3.13 2.33 8.68
C ALA A 241 -3.28 1.21 9.73
N MET A 242 -2.19 0.86 10.42
CA MET A 242 -2.23 -0.12 11.51
C MET A 242 -2.99 0.40 12.74
N ASP A 243 -2.74 1.64 13.15
CA ASP A 243 -3.46 2.28 14.26
C ASP A 243 -4.97 2.35 13.97
N GLU A 244 -5.35 2.59 12.71
CA GLU A 244 -6.76 2.55 12.30
C GLU A 244 -7.35 1.14 12.45
N ILE A 245 -6.63 0.09 12.07
CA ILE A 245 -7.07 -1.29 12.29
C ILE A 245 -7.32 -1.58 13.78
N TYR A 246 -6.47 -1.08 14.69
CA TYR A 246 -6.71 -1.24 16.12
C TYR A 246 -8.03 -0.62 16.55
N LYS A 247 -8.34 0.61 16.10
CA LYS A 247 -9.62 1.26 16.38
C LYS A 247 -10.80 0.44 15.85
N LEU A 248 -10.66 -0.16 14.67
CA LEU A 248 -11.70 -1.03 14.11
C LEU A 248 -11.90 -2.31 14.93
N VAL A 249 -10.82 -2.90 15.46
CA VAL A 249 -10.89 -4.10 16.30
C VAL A 249 -11.51 -3.81 17.67
N GLU A 250 -11.36 -2.60 18.20
CA GLU A 250 -11.97 -2.18 19.45
C GLU A 250 -13.51 -2.09 19.37
N ASP A 251 -14.08 -1.86 18.17
CA ASP A 251 -15.53 -1.90 17.96
C ASP A 251 -16.02 -3.36 17.80
N PRO A 252 -16.77 -3.91 18.77
CA PRO A 252 -17.29 -5.28 18.66
C PRO A 252 -18.32 -5.46 17.54
N LYS A 253 -18.88 -4.37 17.00
CA LYS A 253 -19.84 -4.37 15.90
C LYS A 253 -19.18 -4.11 14.54
N PHE A 254 -17.86 -3.95 14.49
CA PHE A 254 -17.15 -3.72 13.25
C PHE A 254 -17.38 -4.85 12.25
N GLU A 255 -17.86 -4.45 11.07
CA GLU A 255 -17.93 -5.26 9.86
C GLU A 255 -17.06 -4.60 8.77
N LEU A 256 -16.20 -5.40 8.13
CA LEU A 256 -15.36 -4.94 7.03
C LEU A 256 -16.22 -4.65 5.81
N THR A 257 -16.00 -3.47 5.21
CA THR A 257 -16.64 -3.04 3.96
C THR A 257 -15.60 -2.72 2.91
N MET A 258 -16.00 -2.68 1.63
CA MET A 258 -15.10 -2.31 0.54
C MET A 258 -14.57 -0.89 0.70
N GLU A 259 -15.40 0.03 1.18
CA GLU A 259 -15.06 1.44 1.44
C GLU A 259 -13.96 1.53 2.49
N MET A 260 -14.01 0.71 3.54
CA MET A 260 -12.99 0.66 4.58
C MET A 260 -11.68 0.08 4.06
N VAL A 261 -11.73 -1.00 3.26
CA VAL A 261 -10.54 -1.55 2.60
C VAL A 261 -9.88 -0.51 1.71
N CYS A 262 -10.65 0.23 0.92
CA CYS A 262 -10.17 1.34 0.10
C CYS A 262 -9.59 2.48 0.95
N SER A 263 -10.24 2.84 2.06
CA SER A 263 -9.73 3.86 2.99
C SER A 263 -8.38 3.45 3.61
N LEU A 264 -8.26 2.22 4.09
CA LEU A 264 -7.01 1.66 4.62
C LEU A 264 -5.91 1.65 3.55
N HIS A 265 -6.24 1.23 2.32
CA HIS A 265 -5.30 1.28 1.19
C HIS A 265 -4.82 2.71 0.92
N LYS A 266 -5.73 3.70 0.95
CA LYS A 266 -5.40 5.11 0.76
C LYS A 266 -4.46 5.63 1.83
N MET A 267 -4.72 5.28 3.09
CA MET A 267 -3.86 5.66 4.22
C MET A 267 -2.47 5.05 4.09
N LEU A 268 -2.41 3.74 3.81
CA LEU A 268 -1.18 2.97 3.66
C LEU A 268 -0.29 3.47 2.50
N MET A 269 -0.89 3.87 1.39
CA MET A 269 -0.18 4.22 0.15
C MET A 269 -0.05 5.74 -0.07
N ARG A 270 -0.38 6.56 0.93
CA ARG A 270 -0.40 8.02 0.82
C ARG A 270 0.92 8.61 0.31
N THR A 271 2.07 8.13 0.75
CA THR A 271 3.37 8.56 0.21
C THR A 271 3.78 7.72 -0.99
N ASN A 272 3.46 6.41 -0.99
CA ASN A 272 3.90 5.45 -2.01
C ASN A 272 3.29 5.64 -3.41
N HIS A 273 2.16 6.33 -3.53
CA HIS A 273 1.39 6.32 -4.78
C HIS A 273 1.98 7.18 -5.90
N ILE A 274 2.84 8.13 -5.57
CA ILE A 274 3.66 8.84 -6.56
C ILE A 274 5.06 8.84 -6.01
N LEU A 275 5.99 8.10 -6.61
CA LEU A 275 7.35 7.93 -6.09
C LEU A 275 8.39 8.11 -7.18
N ALA A 276 9.51 8.72 -6.81
CA ALA A 276 10.74 8.64 -7.59
C ALA A 276 11.37 7.25 -7.35
N ILE A 277 11.34 6.41 -8.38
CA ILE A 277 11.90 5.06 -8.35
C ILE A 277 13.22 5.06 -9.10
N ARG A 278 14.25 4.48 -8.48
CA ARG A 278 15.56 4.28 -9.12
C ARG A 278 15.72 2.84 -9.58
N GLN A 279 15.78 2.63 -10.89
CA GLN A 279 16.00 1.31 -11.50
C GLN A 279 17.11 1.40 -12.56
N HIS A 280 18.05 0.44 -12.50
CA HIS A 280 19.17 0.31 -13.45
C HIS A 280 19.96 1.61 -13.70
N GLY A 281 20.17 2.42 -12.65
CA GLY A 281 20.90 3.69 -12.73
C GLY A 281 20.08 4.89 -13.22
N SER A 282 18.87 4.65 -13.74
CA SER A 282 17.91 5.71 -14.11
C SER A 282 16.88 5.95 -13.01
N SER A 283 16.41 7.19 -12.88
CA SER A 283 15.29 7.56 -12.02
C SER A 283 14.08 7.88 -12.90
N HIS A 284 12.90 7.49 -12.44
CA HIS A 284 11.63 7.88 -13.05
C HIS A 284 10.55 8.00 -11.98
N ILE A 285 9.48 8.74 -12.30
CA ILE A 285 8.32 8.86 -11.42
C ILE A 285 7.34 7.75 -11.77
N ALA A 286 6.99 6.93 -10.79
CA ALA A 286 5.89 5.99 -10.88
C ALA A 286 4.64 6.60 -10.23
N HIS A 287 3.47 6.29 -10.79
CA HIS A 287 2.17 6.65 -10.22
C HIS A 287 1.30 5.40 -10.14
N THR A 288 0.65 5.21 -9.01
CA THR A 288 -0.38 4.20 -8.76
C THR A 288 -1.60 4.87 -8.16
N HIS A 289 -2.79 4.32 -8.38
CA HIS A 289 -3.98 4.87 -7.76
C HIS A 289 -4.15 4.38 -6.33
N VAL A 290 -4.66 5.26 -5.47
CA VAL A 290 -4.93 4.97 -4.06
C VAL A 290 -6.40 5.08 -3.72
N GLY A 291 -6.83 4.23 -2.79
CA GLY A 291 -8.22 4.17 -2.35
C GLY A 291 -9.26 3.83 -3.41
N ILE A 292 -8.84 3.38 -4.59
CA ILE A 292 -9.74 2.89 -5.64
C ILE A 292 -9.21 1.56 -6.17
N THR A 293 -10.11 0.66 -6.53
CA THR A 293 -9.76 -0.65 -7.07
C THR A 293 -9.27 -0.57 -8.51
N ARG A 294 -8.61 -1.63 -8.98
CA ARG A 294 -8.17 -1.76 -10.37
C ARG A 294 -9.32 -1.77 -11.38
N GLN A 295 -10.54 -2.04 -10.94
CA GLN A 295 -11.72 -1.92 -11.79
C GLN A 295 -11.90 -0.49 -12.30
N HIS A 296 -11.57 0.51 -11.47
CA HIS A 296 -11.71 1.93 -11.81
C HIS A 296 -10.62 2.42 -12.77
N CYS A 297 -9.37 1.97 -12.59
CA CYS A 297 -8.27 2.34 -13.48
C CYS A 297 -8.11 1.42 -14.70
N ALA A 298 -8.87 0.32 -14.75
CA ALA A 298 -8.87 -0.70 -15.81
C ALA A 298 -7.48 -1.32 -16.07
N ILE A 299 -6.78 -1.69 -15.00
CA ILE A 299 -5.42 -2.27 -15.05
C ILE A 299 -5.46 -3.72 -14.60
N ASN A 300 -4.94 -4.63 -15.42
CA ASN A 300 -4.69 -6.02 -15.02
C ASN A 300 -3.25 -6.18 -14.50
N VAL A 301 -3.09 -6.92 -13.41
CA VAL A 301 -1.78 -7.18 -12.79
C VAL A 301 -1.47 -8.66 -12.78
N SER A 302 -0.18 -8.99 -12.81
CA SER A 302 0.32 -10.36 -12.67
C SER A 302 1.73 -10.33 -12.11
N VAL A 303 2.09 -11.35 -11.34
CA VAL A 303 3.46 -11.51 -10.83
C VAL A 303 4.15 -12.61 -11.60
N ALA A 304 5.37 -12.33 -12.07
CA ALA A 304 6.26 -13.32 -12.67
C ALA A 304 7.43 -13.57 -11.72
N GLY A 305 7.32 -14.62 -10.90
CA GLY A 305 8.45 -15.14 -10.13
C GLY A 305 9.37 -16.00 -11.00
N LYS A 306 10.50 -16.43 -10.43
CA LYS A 306 11.47 -17.30 -11.13
C LYS A 306 10.86 -18.60 -11.66
N GLU A 307 9.91 -19.16 -10.91
CA GLU A 307 9.32 -20.49 -11.20
C GLU A 307 7.82 -20.43 -11.53
N VAL A 308 7.15 -19.34 -11.17
CA VAL A 308 5.69 -19.27 -11.10
C VAL A 308 5.22 -17.93 -11.68
N LYS A 309 4.32 -17.98 -12.66
CA LYS A 309 3.63 -16.79 -13.16
C LYS A 309 2.17 -16.81 -12.72
N VAL A 310 1.82 -15.86 -11.88
CA VAL A 310 0.54 -15.76 -11.17
C VAL A 310 -0.39 -14.78 -11.88
N MET A 311 -1.62 -15.21 -12.16
CA MET A 311 -2.66 -14.38 -12.76
C MET A 311 -3.68 -13.98 -11.70
N PHE A 312 -3.89 -12.70 -11.42
CA PHE A 312 -4.86 -12.26 -10.41
C PHE A 312 -6.25 -12.03 -11.02
N CYS A 313 -7.20 -11.58 -10.18
CA CYS A 313 -8.53 -11.21 -10.63
C CYS A 313 -8.45 -10.18 -11.78
N PRO A 314 -9.09 -10.44 -12.93
CA PRO A 314 -9.29 -9.46 -13.98
C PRO A 314 -9.98 -8.21 -13.42
N PHE A 315 -9.57 -7.03 -13.89
CA PHE A 315 -10.00 -5.78 -13.28
C PHE A 315 -11.53 -5.61 -13.27
N ASP A 316 -12.24 -6.14 -14.25
CA ASP A 316 -13.69 -5.99 -14.40
C ASP A 316 -14.51 -6.88 -13.45
N SER A 317 -13.85 -7.70 -12.65
CA SER A 317 -14.46 -8.56 -11.63
C SER A 317 -13.98 -8.22 -10.20
N VAL A 318 -13.06 -7.27 -10.06
CA VAL A 318 -12.40 -6.97 -8.77
C VAL A 318 -13.41 -6.51 -7.72
N ASP A 319 -14.34 -5.61 -8.06
CA ASP A 319 -15.25 -5.03 -7.06
C ASP A 319 -16.24 -6.09 -6.54
N ALA A 320 -16.70 -6.98 -7.43
CA ALA A 320 -17.57 -8.10 -7.06
C ALA A 320 -16.86 -9.09 -6.13
N GLU A 321 -15.62 -9.47 -6.46
CA GLU A 321 -14.83 -10.38 -5.64
C GLU A 321 -14.43 -9.75 -4.29
N LEU A 322 -14.08 -8.45 -4.27
CA LEU A 322 -13.76 -7.75 -3.03
C LEU A 322 -14.99 -7.61 -2.11
N THR A 323 -16.16 -7.38 -2.68
CA THR A 323 -17.44 -7.37 -1.94
C THR A 323 -17.73 -8.75 -1.32
N ALA A 324 -17.53 -9.81 -2.10
CA ALA A 324 -17.68 -11.19 -1.61
C ALA A 324 -16.66 -11.51 -0.51
N PHE A 325 -15.41 -11.06 -0.64
CA PHE A 325 -14.39 -11.18 0.39
C PHE A 325 -14.82 -10.50 1.68
N CYS A 326 -15.29 -9.25 1.64
CA CYS A 326 -15.72 -8.53 2.83
C CYS A 326 -16.87 -9.26 3.55
N THR A 327 -17.85 -9.75 2.79
CA THR A 327 -18.97 -10.55 3.34
C THR A 327 -18.46 -11.79 4.07
N ARG A 328 -17.57 -12.56 3.42
CA ARG A 328 -17.05 -13.81 3.98
C ARG A 328 -16.05 -13.59 5.11
N PHE A 329 -15.31 -12.49 5.07
CA PHE A 329 -14.49 -12.03 6.19
C PHE A 329 -15.37 -11.80 7.42
N ASN A 330 -16.50 -11.10 7.27
CA ASN A 330 -17.43 -10.85 8.37
C ASN A 330 -18.06 -12.15 8.90
N ASP A 331 -18.43 -13.08 8.01
CA ASP A 331 -18.92 -14.41 8.41
C ASP A 331 -17.87 -15.19 9.22
N LEU A 332 -16.62 -15.22 8.75
CA LEU A 332 -15.50 -15.86 9.42
C LEU A 332 -15.24 -15.23 10.79
N MET A 333 -15.31 -13.91 10.87
CA MET A 333 -15.12 -13.11 12.09
C MET A 333 -16.23 -13.29 13.13
N ARG A 334 -17.39 -13.84 12.74
CA ARG A 334 -18.48 -14.23 13.65
C ARG A 334 -18.36 -15.67 14.18
N GLN A 335 -17.45 -16.48 13.64
CA GLN A 335 -17.24 -17.85 14.10
C GLN A 335 -16.36 -17.88 15.34
N HIS A 336 -16.74 -18.69 16.34
CA HIS A 336 -16.03 -18.78 17.61
C HIS A 336 -15.03 -19.96 17.66
N ASP A 337 -15.12 -20.90 16.73
CA ASP A 337 -14.38 -22.15 16.71
C ASP A 337 -13.28 -22.20 15.63
N VAL A 338 -12.97 -21.06 15.00
CA VAL A 338 -11.89 -20.93 14.03
C VAL A 338 -10.63 -20.41 14.70
N ASP A 339 -9.52 -21.10 14.47
CA ASP A 339 -8.20 -20.67 14.92
C ASP A 339 -7.81 -19.32 14.31
N PRO A 340 -7.30 -18.35 15.09
CA PRO A 340 -6.98 -17.02 14.59
C PRO A 340 -5.91 -17.02 13.48
N PHE A 341 -4.93 -17.92 13.53
CA PHE A 341 -3.94 -18.06 12.46
C PHE A 341 -4.52 -18.75 11.23
N ALA A 342 -5.47 -19.67 11.39
CA ALA A 342 -6.20 -20.24 10.25
C ALA A 342 -7.04 -19.16 9.54
N ALA A 343 -7.72 -18.32 10.32
CA ALA A 343 -8.43 -17.16 9.79
C ALA A 343 -7.47 -16.19 9.08
N ALA A 344 -6.33 -15.86 9.68
CA ALA A 344 -5.31 -15.02 9.08
C ALA A 344 -4.74 -15.59 7.77
N ALA A 345 -4.56 -16.91 7.68
CA ALA A 345 -4.14 -17.60 6.47
C ALA A 345 -5.18 -17.46 5.35
N TRP A 346 -6.46 -17.66 5.67
CA TRP A 346 -7.56 -17.44 4.72
C TRP A 346 -7.59 -15.98 4.24
N VAL A 347 -7.56 -15.01 5.16
CA VAL A 347 -7.56 -13.58 4.83
C VAL A 347 -6.38 -13.23 3.93
N SER A 348 -5.18 -13.67 4.31
CA SER A 348 -3.94 -13.40 3.56
C SER A 348 -4.00 -13.92 2.12
N HIS A 349 -4.44 -15.18 1.97
CA HIS A 349 -4.51 -15.86 0.68
C HIS A 349 -5.59 -15.25 -0.21
N VAL A 350 -6.83 -15.13 0.29
CA VAL A 350 -7.98 -14.74 -0.52
C VAL A 350 -7.84 -13.29 -0.99
N PHE A 351 -7.46 -12.38 -0.09
CA PHE A 351 -7.26 -10.97 -0.45
C PHE A 351 -6.17 -10.78 -1.52
N VAL A 352 -5.01 -11.43 -1.36
CA VAL A 352 -3.90 -11.34 -2.33
C VAL A 352 -4.24 -12.01 -3.66
N THR A 353 -5.11 -13.02 -3.66
CA THR A 353 -5.56 -13.70 -4.89
C THR A 353 -6.49 -12.81 -5.72
N ILE A 354 -7.33 -11.99 -5.07
CA ILE A 354 -8.09 -10.91 -5.73
C ILE A 354 -7.12 -9.84 -6.25
N HIS A 355 -6.20 -9.41 -5.39
CA HIS A 355 -5.22 -8.35 -5.69
C HIS A 355 -5.90 -7.05 -6.15
N PRO A 356 -6.79 -6.45 -5.33
CA PRO A 356 -7.73 -5.44 -5.79
C PRO A 356 -7.10 -4.11 -6.23
N PHE A 357 -5.86 -3.81 -5.82
CA PHE A 357 -5.17 -2.55 -6.10
C PHE A 357 -3.99 -2.75 -7.08
N GLU A 358 -3.46 -1.66 -7.64
CA GLU A 358 -2.27 -1.71 -8.52
C GLU A 358 -1.00 -2.10 -7.76
N ASP A 359 -0.88 -1.62 -6.52
CA ASP A 359 0.24 -1.89 -5.61
C ASP A 359 -0.29 -1.85 -4.16
N GLY A 360 0.54 -2.23 -3.18
CA GLY A 360 0.19 -2.18 -1.76
C GLY A 360 -0.62 -3.38 -1.25
N ASN A 361 -1.01 -4.31 -2.14
CA ASN A 361 -1.83 -5.47 -1.80
C ASN A 361 -1.19 -6.38 -0.75
N GLY A 362 0.11 -6.66 -0.85
CA GLY A 362 0.81 -7.52 0.11
C GLY A 362 0.87 -6.91 1.52
N ARG A 363 1.19 -5.62 1.62
CA ARG A 363 1.14 -4.86 2.88
C ARG A 363 -0.26 -4.87 3.48
N LEU A 364 -1.27 -4.43 2.71
CA LEU A 364 -2.64 -4.37 3.20
C LEU A 364 -3.18 -5.76 3.59
N SER A 365 -2.79 -6.82 2.87
CA SER A 365 -3.12 -8.20 3.22
C SER A 365 -2.66 -8.57 4.62
N ARG A 366 -1.39 -8.31 4.96
CA ARG A 366 -0.84 -8.60 6.30
C ARG A 366 -1.49 -7.77 7.40
N LEU A 367 -1.81 -6.51 7.09
CA LEU A 367 -2.57 -5.63 7.97
C LEU A 367 -3.97 -6.21 8.26
N LEU A 368 -4.75 -6.56 7.21
CA LEU A 368 -6.07 -7.17 7.35
C LEU A 368 -6.02 -8.55 8.04
N ALA A 369 -5.02 -9.36 7.70
CA ALA A 369 -4.81 -10.67 8.30
C ALA A 369 -4.34 -10.62 9.76
N SER A 370 -3.99 -9.43 10.28
CA SER A 370 -3.75 -9.23 11.70
C SER A 370 -5.06 -9.15 12.50
N ILE A 371 -6.19 -8.76 11.89
CA ILE A 371 -7.47 -8.56 12.61
C ILE A 371 -7.91 -9.78 13.44
N PRO A 372 -7.88 -11.02 12.92
CA PRO A 372 -8.26 -12.20 13.71
C PRO A 372 -7.38 -12.42 14.95
N LEU A 373 -6.09 -12.09 14.85
CA LEU A 373 -5.12 -12.21 15.95
C LEU A 373 -5.39 -11.14 17.01
N LEU A 374 -5.57 -9.89 16.57
CA LEU A 374 -5.82 -8.75 17.46
C LEU A 374 -7.12 -8.93 18.27
N ARG A 375 -8.18 -9.50 17.66
CA ARG A 375 -9.43 -9.85 18.38
C ARG A 375 -9.21 -10.85 19.52
N GLN A 376 -8.16 -11.68 19.42
CA GLN A 376 -7.75 -12.63 20.45
C GLN A 376 -6.61 -12.10 21.34
N ARG A 377 -6.32 -10.79 21.29
CA ARG A 377 -5.24 -10.12 22.04
C ARG A 377 -3.84 -10.68 21.75
N LEU A 378 -3.66 -11.27 20.58
CA LEU A 378 -2.36 -11.71 20.06
C LEU A 378 -1.67 -10.54 19.33
N PRO A 379 -0.34 -10.58 19.16
CA PRO A 379 0.36 -9.57 18.35
C PRO A 379 -0.12 -9.60 16.89
N PRO A 380 0.02 -8.49 16.16
CA PRO A 380 -0.31 -8.45 14.75
C PRO A 380 0.58 -9.38 13.94
N LEU A 381 0.04 -9.87 12.81
CA LEU A 381 0.71 -10.82 11.94
C LEU A 381 1.98 -10.19 11.35
N THR A 382 3.15 -10.71 11.72
CA THR A 382 4.43 -10.18 11.26
C THR A 382 5.22 -11.26 10.56
N VAL A 383 5.57 -11.00 9.30
CA VAL A 383 6.48 -11.84 8.53
C VAL A 383 7.72 -10.98 8.32
N ALA A 384 8.87 -11.42 8.86
CA ALA A 384 10.14 -10.73 8.68
C ALA A 384 10.82 -11.12 7.36
N VAL A 385 11.75 -10.30 6.86
CA VAL A 385 12.49 -10.53 5.60
C VAL A 385 13.05 -11.95 5.46
N PRO A 386 13.66 -12.58 6.50
CA PRO A 386 14.14 -13.97 6.38
C PRO A 386 13.05 -15.00 6.04
N TRP A 387 11.80 -14.70 6.32
CA TRP A 387 10.64 -15.56 6.05
C TRP A 387 9.97 -15.30 4.69
N GLN A 388 10.36 -14.23 3.98
CA GLN A 388 9.74 -13.78 2.73
C GLN A 388 9.56 -14.91 1.69
N ASN A 389 10.65 -15.63 1.36
CA ASN A 389 10.60 -16.68 0.36
C ASN A 389 9.65 -17.81 0.77
N LYS A 390 9.73 -18.26 2.04
CA LYS A 390 8.85 -19.31 2.55
C LYS A 390 7.39 -18.85 2.50
N TYR A 391 7.11 -17.60 2.85
CA TYR A 391 5.77 -17.01 2.81
C TYR A 391 5.20 -17.01 1.39
N TYR A 392 5.95 -16.53 0.39
CA TYR A 392 5.51 -16.56 -1.01
C TYR A 392 5.31 -17.98 -1.53
N HIS A 393 6.18 -18.93 -1.14
CA HIS A 393 5.98 -20.34 -1.49
C HIS A 393 4.70 -20.92 -0.88
N ALA A 394 4.40 -20.63 0.40
CA ALA A 394 3.18 -21.11 1.05
C ALA A 394 1.91 -20.49 0.45
N LEU A 395 1.92 -19.20 0.09
CA LEU A 395 0.82 -18.57 -0.64
C LEU A 395 0.58 -19.23 -2.00
N ASN A 396 1.64 -19.42 -2.79
CA ASN A 396 1.55 -20.07 -4.09
C ASN A 396 1.08 -21.52 -3.99
N TRP A 397 1.53 -22.25 -2.96
CA TRP A 397 1.11 -23.63 -2.69
C TRP A 397 -0.37 -23.71 -2.32
N THR A 398 -0.83 -22.85 -1.40
CA THR A 398 -2.24 -22.77 -0.97
C THR A 398 -3.14 -22.50 -2.19
N ARG A 399 -2.72 -21.56 -3.03
CA ARG A 399 -3.40 -21.22 -4.26
C ARG A 399 -3.43 -22.37 -5.27
N ALA A 400 -2.33 -23.08 -5.42
CA ALA A 400 -2.20 -24.19 -6.37
C ALA A 400 -3.11 -25.37 -6.03
N ASN A 401 -3.22 -25.70 -4.75
CA ASN A 401 -4.03 -26.83 -4.29
C ASN A 401 -5.52 -26.50 -4.37
N GLY A 402 -5.90 -25.32 -3.90
CA GLY A 402 -7.26 -24.82 -4.01
C GLY A 402 -8.34 -25.70 -3.37
N ASP A 403 -7.96 -26.59 -2.44
CA ASP A 403 -8.80 -27.54 -1.69
C ASP A 403 -9.36 -26.97 -0.38
N GLY A 404 -8.87 -25.79 0.02
CA GLY A 404 -9.24 -25.12 1.26
C GLY A 404 -8.41 -25.57 2.47
N ASP A 405 -7.30 -26.29 2.26
CA ASP A 405 -6.35 -26.58 3.33
C ASP A 405 -5.40 -25.39 3.55
N TYR A 406 -5.67 -24.64 4.61
CA TYR A 406 -4.83 -23.53 5.05
C TYR A 406 -3.74 -23.96 6.04
N GLY A 407 -3.62 -25.24 6.39
CA GLY A 407 -2.76 -25.71 7.48
C GLY A 407 -1.28 -25.37 7.29
N VAL A 408 -0.77 -25.48 6.06
CA VAL A 408 0.62 -25.12 5.72
C VAL A 408 0.85 -23.62 5.89
N LEU A 409 -0.03 -22.79 5.33
CA LEU A 409 0.08 -21.33 5.42
C LEU A 409 -0.11 -20.86 6.87
N MET A 410 -1.10 -21.39 7.58
CA MET A 410 -1.37 -21.13 9.00
C MET A 410 -0.12 -21.38 9.85
N LYS A 411 0.49 -22.56 9.74
CA LYS A 411 1.71 -22.90 10.49
C LYS A 411 2.86 -21.97 10.16
N LEU A 412 3.02 -21.61 8.89
CA LEU A 412 4.06 -20.66 8.49
C LEU A 412 3.82 -19.27 9.09
N LEU A 413 2.58 -18.77 9.05
CA LEU A 413 2.23 -17.46 9.61
C LEU A 413 2.44 -17.42 11.11
N PHE A 414 2.08 -18.51 11.81
CA PHE A 414 2.38 -18.70 13.23
C PHE A 414 3.88 -18.61 13.51
N GLN A 415 4.69 -19.45 12.86
CA GLN A 415 6.14 -19.51 13.08
C GLN A 415 6.84 -18.19 12.71
N ALA A 416 6.41 -17.51 11.65
CA ALA A 416 6.97 -16.22 11.26
C ALA A 416 6.67 -15.14 12.31
N THR A 417 5.45 -15.14 12.88
CA THR A 417 5.05 -14.17 13.91
C THR A 417 5.74 -14.45 15.23
N GLU A 418 5.89 -15.72 15.62
CA GLU A 418 6.67 -16.15 16.79
C GLU A 418 8.13 -15.71 16.66
N ALA A 419 8.76 -15.99 15.52
CA ALA A 419 10.13 -15.55 15.25
C ALA A 419 10.28 -14.02 15.31
N ALA A 420 9.30 -13.26 14.82
CA ALA A 420 9.32 -11.80 14.89
C ALA A 420 9.24 -11.27 16.34
N VAL A 421 8.49 -11.94 17.22
CA VAL A 421 8.45 -11.61 18.66
C VAL A 421 9.81 -11.86 19.32
N ASP A 422 10.42 -13.02 19.05
CA ASP A 422 11.72 -13.37 19.60
C ASP A 422 12.84 -12.46 19.07
N GLU A 423 12.85 -12.17 17.76
CA GLU A 423 13.83 -11.29 17.13
C GLU A 423 13.77 -9.88 17.72
N LEU A 424 12.58 -9.31 17.87
CA LEU A 424 12.46 -8.00 18.51
C LEU A 424 12.99 -8.03 19.95
N ARG A 425 12.68 -9.06 20.74
CA ARG A 425 13.20 -9.20 22.11
C ARG A 425 14.74 -9.26 22.12
N GLU A 426 15.35 -9.95 21.17
CA GLU A 426 16.81 -10.02 21.03
C GLU A 426 17.41 -8.67 20.62
N LEU A 427 16.81 -7.95 19.68
CA LEU A 427 17.23 -6.61 19.27
C LEU A 427 17.14 -5.60 20.44
N GLN A 428 16.17 -5.77 21.33
CA GLN A 428 15.98 -4.91 22.51
C GLN A 428 16.99 -5.22 23.64
N THR A 429 17.46 -6.45 23.75
CA THR A 429 18.41 -6.88 24.81
C THR A 429 19.88 -6.77 24.41
N SER A 430 20.20 -6.86 23.11
CA SER A 430 21.58 -6.96 22.61
C SER A 430 22.34 -5.64 22.42
N VAL A 431 21.65 -4.49 22.32
CA VAL A 431 22.30 -3.21 22.02
C VAL A 431 22.42 -2.32 23.25
N ARG A 432 23.64 -2.27 23.84
CA ARG A 432 24.17 -1.02 24.43
C ARG A 432 24.41 -0.07 23.26
N LEU A 433 23.70 1.05 23.23
CA LEU A 433 24.00 2.12 22.28
C LEU A 433 25.49 2.48 22.42
N PRO A 434 26.25 2.64 21.33
CA PRO A 434 27.66 3.00 21.46
C PRO A 434 27.79 4.33 22.20
N ASP A 435 28.82 4.48 23.04
CA ASP A 435 28.94 5.52 24.09
C ASP A 435 28.74 6.97 23.62
N HIS A 436 28.80 7.26 22.32
CA HIS A 436 28.51 8.57 21.73
C HIS A 436 27.02 8.89 21.60
N TRP A 437 26.12 7.97 21.96
CA TRP A 437 24.66 8.13 21.95
C TRP A 437 24.02 8.03 23.34
N GLN A 438 24.83 7.96 24.40
CA GLN A 438 24.31 8.20 25.75
C GLN A 438 24.14 9.71 25.89
N VAL A 439 22.90 10.20 25.96
CA VAL A 439 22.62 11.56 26.39
C VAL A 439 23.21 11.70 27.78
N THR A 440 24.28 12.47 27.91
CA THR A 440 24.84 12.84 29.20
C THR A 440 23.83 13.76 29.88
N GLU A 441 23.57 13.55 31.17
CA GLU A 441 22.68 14.41 31.99
C GLU A 441 23.12 15.90 32.02
N GLU A 442 24.27 16.23 31.43
CA GLU A 442 24.78 17.60 31.29
C GLU A 442 24.00 18.48 30.28
N ASP A 443 23.27 17.90 29.31
CA ASP A 443 22.50 18.70 28.32
C ASP A 443 21.14 19.20 28.86
N THR A 444 20.71 18.73 30.04
CA THR A 444 19.49 19.19 30.72
C THR A 444 19.68 20.41 31.63
N GLU A 445 20.92 20.82 31.94
CA GLU A 445 21.17 22.00 32.79
C GLU A 445 21.42 23.31 32.00
N MET A 446 21.44 23.28 30.67
CA MET A 446 21.65 24.49 29.85
C MET A 446 20.36 25.12 29.29
N SER A 447 19.20 24.83 29.88
CA SER A 447 17.90 25.46 29.53
C SER A 447 17.06 25.92 30.73
N ALA A 448 17.72 26.36 31.81
CA ALA A 448 17.09 27.09 32.91
C ALA A 448 17.43 28.60 32.86
#